data_AF-A0A1Q8CW82-F1
#
_entry.id   AF-A0A1Q8CW82-F1
#
_cell.length_a   1.000
_cell.length_b   1.000
_cell.length_c   1.000
_cell.angle_alpha   90.00
_cell.angle_beta   90.00
_cell.angle_gamma   90.00
#
_symmetry.space_group_name_H-M   'P 1'
#
loop_
_entity.id
_entity.type
_entity.pdbx_description
1 polymer ?
#
loop_
_entity_poly.entity_id
_entity_poly.type
_entity_poly.pdbx_seq_one_letter_code
_entity_poly.pdbx_strand_id
1 'polypeptide(L)'
;MGEGYVADEAGIAARVGELNACAAEVDSVLGVLGGTAGDLGPGELSAAVAEVMDQWRGNLGEMRDKIDKAAENTRSALSNYQLLEDVNETRMRAFANDKVVEEQLNLVRGAAVASLAQQQGGTP
;
A
#
# COMPACT_ATOMS: atom_id res chain seq x y z
N MET A 1 14.58 11.32 -16.98
CA MET A 1 13.86 11.25 -15.69
C MET A 1 12.84 10.14 -15.85
N GLY A 2 13.04 9.01 -15.18
CA GLY A 2 12.12 7.89 -15.29
C GLY A 2 10.79 8.30 -14.67
N GLU A 3 9.70 8.15 -15.40
CA GLU A 3 8.35 8.18 -14.85
C GLU A 3 8.29 7.06 -13.81
N GLY A 4 8.53 7.43 -12.54
CA GLY A 4 8.36 6.50 -11.43
C GLY A 4 6.89 6.10 -11.41
N TYR A 5 6.63 4.79 -11.33
CA TYR A 5 5.30 4.28 -11.02
C TYR A 5 4.94 4.80 -9.63
N VAL A 6 4.27 5.96 -9.56
CA VAL A 6 3.60 6.41 -8.35
C VAL A 6 2.42 5.49 -8.19
N ALA A 7 2.46 4.61 -7.18
CA ALA A 7 1.32 3.78 -6.85
C ALA A 7 0.15 4.71 -6.45
N ASP A 8 -1.04 4.49 -7.00
CA ASP A 8 -2.24 5.23 -6.61
C ASP A 8 -2.72 4.74 -5.24
N GLU A 9 -2.08 5.27 -4.19
CA GLU A 9 -2.34 4.92 -2.80
C GLU A 9 -3.79 5.22 -2.39
N ALA A 10 -4.35 6.32 -2.91
CA ALA A 10 -5.72 6.73 -2.67
C ALA A 10 -6.72 5.75 -3.33
N GLY A 11 -6.47 5.35 -4.57
CA GLY A 11 -7.25 4.34 -5.27
C GLY A 11 -7.20 2.98 -4.57
N ILE A 12 -6.02 2.58 -4.09
CA ILE A 12 -5.83 1.35 -3.29
C ILE A 12 -6.65 1.42 -1.99
N ALA A 13 -6.57 2.50 -1.23
CA ALA A 13 -7.32 2.67 0.01
C ALA A 13 -8.85 2.65 -0.23
N ALA A 14 -9.32 3.26 -1.32
CA ALA A 14 -10.73 3.22 -1.71
C ALA A 14 -11.20 1.79 -2.00
N ARG A 15 -10.42 1.00 -2.74
CA ARG A 15 -10.74 -0.41 -3.03
C ARG A 15 -10.77 -1.27 -1.77
N VAL A 16 -9.89 -1.03 -0.80
CA VAL A 16 -9.95 -1.68 0.52
C VAL A 16 -11.26 -1.33 1.25
N GLY A 17 -11.70 -0.07 1.19
CA GLY A 17 -12.97 0.36 1.75
C GLY A 17 -14.17 -0.37 1.13
N GLU A 18 -14.20 -0.47 -0.21
CA GLU A 18 -15.24 -1.19 -0.95
C GLU A 18 -15.27 -2.68 -0.60
N LEU A 19 -14.10 -3.32 -0.46
CA LEU A 19 -13.99 -4.73 -0.05
C LEU A 19 -14.54 -4.95 1.36
N ASN A 20 -14.18 -4.11 2.33
CA ASN A 20 -14.72 -4.23 3.69
C ASN A 20 -16.24 -4.00 3.73
N ALA A 21 -16.76 -3.08 2.91
CA ALA A 21 -18.20 -2.86 2.80
C ALA A 21 -18.92 -4.09 2.22
N CYS A 22 -18.35 -4.70 1.17
CA CYS A 22 -18.88 -5.93 0.61
C CYS A 22 -18.86 -7.09 1.62
N ALA A 23 -17.78 -7.23 2.40
CA ALA A 23 -17.69 -8.22 3.47
C ALA A 23 -18.79 -8.00 4.55
N ALA A 24 -19.06 -6.76 4.92
CA ALA A 24 -20.11 -6.41 5.89
C ALA A 24 -21.52 -6.69 5.34
N GLU A 25 -21.77 -6.43 4.05
CA GLU A 25 -23.03 -6.79 3.40
C GLU A 25 -23.25 -8.31 3.40
N VAL A 26 -22.20 -9.09 3.10
CA VAL A 26 -22.25 -10.55 3.16
C VAL A 26 -22.57 -11.02 4.59
N ASP A 27 -21.93 -10.44 5.61
CA ASP A 27 -22.21 -10.76 7.02
C ASP A 27 -23.65 -10.40 7.42
N SER A 28 -24.18 -9.29 6.93
CA SER A 28 -25.59 -8.91 7.11
C SER A 28 -26.55 -9.93 6.48
N VAL A 29 -26.25 -10.41 5.27
CA VAL A 29 -27.06 -11.45 4.59
C VAL A 29 -26.99 -12.77 5.37
N LEU A 30 -25.82 -13.14 5.89
CA LEU A 30 -25.64 -14.30 6.76
C LEU A 30 -26.48 -14.19 8.05
N GLY A 31 -26.53 -13.00 8.66
CA GLY A 31 -27.36 -12.74 9.83
C GLY A 31 -28.86 -12.92 9.54
N VAL A 32 -29.32 -12.45 8.38
CA VAL A 32 -30.71 -12.64 7.93
C VAL A 32 -31.00 -14.13 7.66
N LEU A 33 -30.13 -14.84 6.95
CA LEU A 33 -30.28 -16.27 6.68
C LEU A 33 -30.39 -17.09 7.98
N GLY A 34 -29.55 -16.79 8.99
CA GLY A 34 -29.64 -17.41 10.31
C GLY A 34 -30.93 -17.13 11.07
N GLY A 35 -31.59 -15.99 10.79
CA GLY A 35 -32.88 -15.62 11.38
C GLY A 35 -34.11 -16.11 10.62
N THR A 36 -33.97 -16.45 9.33
CA THR A 36 -35.12 -16.77 8.44
C THR A 36 -35.30 -18.27 8.19
N ALA A 37 -34.48 -19.13 8.79
CA ALA A 37 -34.68 -20.59 8.87
C ALA A 37 -35.87 -20.98 9.78
N GLY A 38 -36.92 -20.15 9.78
CA GLY A 38 -38.15 -20.34 10.54
C GLY A 38 -38.89 -21.58 10.05
N ASP A 39 -39.36 -22.36 11.02
CA ASP A 39 -40.20 -23.56 10.92
C ASP A 39 -40.99 -23.67 9.61
N LEU A 40 -40.44 -24.43 8.65
CA LEU A 40 -41.09 -24.78 7.39
C LEU A 40 -42.07 -25.96 7.54
N GLY A 41 -42.35 -26.38 8.79
CA GLY A 41 -43.12 -27.55 9.11
C GLY A 41 -42.29 -28.85 9.09
N PRO A 42 -42.82 -29.93 9.71
CA PRO A 42 -42.11 -31.20 9.80
C PRO A 42 -42.01 -31.90 8.43
N GLY A 43 -40.82 -32.36 8.07
CA GLY A 43 -40.58 -33.19 6.88
C GLY A 43 -39.19 -33.03 6.27
N GLU A 44 -38.88 -33.86 5.28
CA GLU A 44 -37.59 -33.83 4.55
C GLU A 44 -37.32 -32.50 3.84
N LEU A 45 -38.36 -31.73 3.52
CA LEU A 45 -38.25 -30.40 2.93
C LEU A 45 -37.53 -29.42 3.88
N SER A 46 -37.80 -29.49 5.18
CA SER A 46 -37.14 -28.63 6.18
C SER A 46 -35.65 -28.96 6.32
N ALA A 47 -35.30 -30.25 6.26
CA ALA A 47 -33.92 -30.72 6.34
C ALA A 47 -33.11 -30.33 5.08
N ALA A 48 -33.69 -30.50 3.89
CA ALA A 48 -33.07 -30.09 2.64
C ALA A 48 -32.84 -28.57 2.58
N VAL A 49 -33.82 -27.77 3.04
CA VAL A 49 -33.65 -26.31 3.12
C VAL A 49 -32.57 -25.94 4.13
N ALA A 50 -32.53 -26.57 5.31
CA ALA A 50 -31.48 -26.32 6.30
C ALA A 50 -30.08 -26.61 5.75
N GLU A 51 -29.89 -27.72 5.02
CA GLU A 51 -28.61 -28.08 4.41
C GLU A 51 -28.16 -27.05 3.36
N VAL A 52 -29.08 -26.58 2.51
CA VAL A 52 -28.78 -25.53 1.51
C VAL A 52 -28.41 -24.22 2.20
N MET A 53 -29.12 -23.85 3.27
CA MET A 53 -28.83 -22.65 4.05
C MET A 53 -27.45 -22.72 4.72
N ASP A 54 -27.08 -23.88 5.26
CA ASP A 54 -25.75 -24.10 5.83
C ASP A 54 -24.64 -24.05 4.77
N GLN A 55 -24.86 -24.64 3.59
CA GLN A 55 -23.92 -24.53 2.47
C GLN A 55 -23.76 -23.08 2.00
N TRP A 56 -24.86 -22.34 1.86
CA TRP A 56 -24.81 -20.92 1.52
C TRP A 56 -24.04 -20.12 2.57
N ARG A 57 -24.29 -20.42 3.85
CA ARG A 57 -23.57 -19.78 4.95
C ARG A 57 -22.07 -20.05 4.88
N GLY A 58 -21.67 -21.30 4.63
CA GLY A 58 -20.28 -21.68 4.45
C GLY A 58 -19.63 -20.93 3.28
N ASN A 59 -20.25 -20.97 2.10
CA ASN A 59 -19.72 -20.34 0.89
C ASN A 59 -19.59 -18.81 1.01
N LEU A 60 -20.56 -18.16 1.63
CA LEU A 60 -20.54 -16.72 1.90
C LEU A 60 -19.47 -16.36 2.93
N GLY A 61 -19.27 -17.18 3.97
CA GLY A 61 -18.17 -17.04 4.92
C GLY A 61 -16.80 -17.14 4.24
N GLU A 62 -16.60 -18.13 3.36
CA GLU A 62 -15.35 -18.25 2.59
C GLU A 62 -15.12 -17.05 1.66
N MET A 63 -16.18 -16.51 1.05
CA MET A 63 -16.09 -15.34 0.20
C MET A 63 -15.64 -14.11 1.00
N ARG A 64 -16.20 -13.90 2.19
CA ARG A 64 -15.78 -12.85 3.13
C ARG A 64 -14.30 -12.99 3.48
N ASP A 65 -13.86 -14.18 3.87
CA ASP A 65 -12.46 -14.41 4.26
C ASP A 65 -11.47 -14.16 3.10
N LYS A 66 -11.88 -14.45 1.85
CA LYS A 66 -11.08 -14.13 0.65
C LYS A 66 -11.01 -12.62 0.40
N ILE A 67 -12.10 -11.91 0.62
CA ILE A 67 -12.17 -10.43 0.51
C ILE A 67 -11.26 -9.78 1.57
N ASP A 68 -11.30 -10.27 2.81
CA ASP A 68 -10.43 -9.77 3.89
C ASP A 68 -8.95 -9.98 3.56
N LYS A 69 -8.58 -11.17 3.05
CA LYS A 69 -7.21 -11.45 2.60
C LYS A 69 -6.78 -10.53 1.44
N ALA A 70 -7.69 -10.26 0.50
CA ALA A 70 -7.40 -9.33 -0.59
C ALA A 70 -7.12 -7.92 -0.03
N ALA A 71 -7.95 -7.45 0.89
CA ALA A 71 -7.75 -6.16 1.56
C ALA A 71 -6.41 -6.09 2.32
N GLU A 72 -6.03 -7.16 3.03
CA GLU A 72 -4.74 -7.23 3.74
C GLU A 72 -3.54 -7.22 2.80
N ASN A 73 -3.59 -7.98 1.70
CA ASN A 73 -2.57 -7.96 0.66
C ASN A 73 -2.41 -6.57 0.04
N THR A 74 -3.53 -5.89 -0.20
CA THR A 74 -3.55 -4.53 -0.74
C THR A 74 -2.96 -3.51 0.25
N ARG A 75 -3.29 -3.59 1.55
CA ARG A 75 -2.63 -2.76 2.60
C ARG A 75 -1.14 -3.03 2.68
N SER A 76 -0.72 -4.28 2.56
CA SER A 76 0.69 -4.66 2.58
C SER A 76 1.44 -4.11 1.37
N ALA A 77 0.83 -4.15 0.19
CA ALA A 77 1.38 -3.54 -1.01
C ALA A 77 1.57 -2.02 -0.84
N LEU A 78 0.56 -1.33 -0.31
CA LEU A 78 0.65 0.11 0.00
C LEU A 78 1.82 0.43 0.94
N SER A 79 1.92 -0.29 2.06
CA SER A 79 3.02 -0.12 3.02
C SER A 79 4.39 -0.32 2.37
N ASN A 80 4.53 -1.32 1.50
CA ASN A 80 5.77 -1.57 0.77
C ASN A 80 6.12 -0.45 -0.21
N TYR A 81 5.14 0.14 -0.89
CA TYR A 81 5.36 1.27 -1.79
C TYR A 81 5.83 2.51 -1.02
N GLN A 82 5.16 2.85 0.08
CA GLN A 82 5.54 3.95 0.96
C GLN A 82 6.98 3.79 1.47
N LEU A 83 7.34 2.59 1.93
CA LEU A 83 8.69 2.29 2.39
C LEU A 83 9.74 2.49 1.28
N LEU A 84 9.44 2.04 0.06
CA LEU A 84 10.35 2.21 -1.08
C LEU A 84 10.51 3.68 -1.47
N GLU A 85 9.43 4.45 -1.40
CA GLU A 85 9.45 5.89 -1.67
C GLU A 85 10.30 6.63 -0.63
N ASP A 86 10.09 6.38 0.66
CA ASP A 86 10.88 6.97 1.75
C ASP A 86 12.38 6.65 1.64
N VAL A 87 12.71 5.41 1.30
CA VAL A 87 14.11 4.97 1.10
C VAL A 87 14.72 5.67 -0.11
N ASN A 88 13.98 5.79 -1.20
CA ASN A 88 14.45 6.48 -2.40
C ASN A 88 14.63 7.97 -2.15
N GLU A 89 13.70 8.63 -1.46
CA GLU A 89 13.81 10.03 -1.08
C GLU A 89 15.06 10.27 -0.22
N THR A 90 15.27 9.43 0.79
CA THR A 90 16.46 9.50 1.66
C THR A 90 17.75 9.36 0.87
N ARG A 91 17.81 8.41 -0.07
CA ARG A 91 18.98 8.22 -0.95
C ARG A 91 19.20 9.39 -1.88
N MET A 92 18.14 9.95 -2.45
CA MET A 92 18.22 11.12 -3.34
C MET A 92 18.70 12.36 -2.59
N ARG A 93 18.20 12.61 -1.37
CA ARG A 93 18.69 13.69 -0.51
C ARG A 93 20.16 13.50 -0.15
N ALA A 94 20.58 12.29 0.22
CA ALA A 94 21.98 11.99 0.51
C ALA A 94 22.89 12.22 -0.70
N PHE A 95 22.48 11.74 -1.89
CA PHE A 95 23.21 11.95 -3.13
C PHE A 95 23.32 13.43 -3.52
N ALA A 96 22.22 14.19 -3.39
CA ALA A 96 22.21 15.62 -3.67
C ALA A 96 23.16 16.39 -2.73
N ASN A 97 23.15 16.07 -1.44
CA ASN A 97 24.06 16.68 -0.46
C ASN A 97 25.52 16.37 -0.79
N ASP A 98 25.84 15.13 -1.14
CA ASP A 98 27.20 14.71 -1.50
C ASP A 98 27.71 15.48 -2.75
N LYS A 99 26.84 15.66 -3.75
CA LYS A 99 27.17 16.44 -4.95
C LYS A 99 27.40 17.92 -4.66
N VAL A 100 26.59 18.53 -3.79
CA VAL A 100 26.79 19.92 -3.37
C VAL A 100 28.13 20.07 -2.63
N VAL A 101 28.48 19.13 -1.75
CA VAL A 101 29.75 19.16 -1.02
C VAL A 101 30.94 18.99 -1.98
N GLU A 102 30.85 18.07 -2.94
CA GLU A 102 31.88 17.86 -3.97
C GLU A 102 32.09 19.13 -4.82
N GLU A 103 31.02 19.79 -5.23
CA GLU A 103 31.08 21.03 -5.99
C GLU A 103 31.69 22.18 -5.18
N GLN A 104 31.29 22.34 -3.91
CA GLN A 104 31.87 23.33 -3.00
C GLN A 104 33.36 23.09 -2.78
N LEU A 105 33.79 21.84 -2.60
CA LEU A 105 35.21 21.48 -2.46
C LEU A 105 36.01 21.83 -3.72
N ASN A 106 35.44 21.57 -4.90
CA ASN A 106 36.08 21.92 -6.17
C ASN A 106 36.24 23.44 -6.34
N LEU A 107 35.23 24.23 -5.93
CA LEU A 107 35.31 25.69 -5.93
C LEU A 107 36.38 26.21 -4.98
N VAL A 108 36.44 25.69 -3.75
CA VAL A 108 37.47 26.07 -2.76
C VAL A 108 38.87 25.71 -3.27
N ARG A 109 39.04 24.53 -3.87
CA ARG A 109 40.31 24.12 -4.47
C ARG A 109 40.72 25.05 -5.62
N GLY A 110 39.79 25.42 -6.50
CA GLY A 110 40.03 26.37 -7.58
C GLY A 110 40.44 27.76 -7.07
N ALA A 111 39.75 28.26 -6.05
CA ALA A 111 40.06 29.55 -5.42
C ALA A 111 41.44 29.53 -4.73
N ALA A 112 41.78 28.44 -4.03
CA ALA A 112 43.09 28.27 -3.40
C ALA A 112 44.22 28.30 -4.44
N VAL A 113 44.07 27.58 -5.55
CA VAL A 113 45.06 27.57 -6.65
C VAL A 113 45.20 28.97 -7.26
N ALA A 114 44.11 29.69 -7.50
CA ALA A 114 44.15 31.06 -8.02
C ALA A 114 44.87 32.03 -7.08
N SER A 115 44.63 31.91 -5.77
CA SER A 115 45.29 32.76 -4.76
C SER A 115 46.80 32.51 -4.65
N LEU A 116 47.23 31.24 -4.74
CA LEU A 116 48.64 30.85 -4.77
C LEU A 116 49.34 31.38 -6.02
N ALA A 117 48.69 31.30 -7.18
CA ALA A 117 49.22 31.85 -8.42
C ALA A 117 49.41 33.38 -8.35
N GLN A 118 48.47 34.10 -7.72
CA GLN A 118 48.61 35.55 -7.48
C GLN A 118 49.76 35.90 -6.52
N GLN A 119 49.97 35.11 -5.47
CA GLN A 119 51.11 35.31 -4.57
C GLN A 119 52.47 35.01 -5.22
N GLN A 120 52.52 34.06 -6.16
CA GLN A 120 53.76 33.70 -6.86
C GLN A 120 54.05 34.59 -8.09
N GLY A 121 53.02 35.20 -8.68
CA GLY A 121 53.14 36.15 -9.80
C GLY A 121 53.27 37.62 -9.39
N GLY A 122 53.14 37.94 -8.11
CA GLY A 122 53.39 39.26 -7.53
C GLY A 122 54.89 39.48 -7.29
N THR A 123 55.58 39.92 -8.34
CA THR A 123 57.01 40.27 -8.41
C THR A 123 57.41 41.46 -7.53
N PRO A 124 58.70 41.63 -7.20
CA PRO A 124 59.36 42.92 -7.39
C PRO A 124 59.74 43.13 -8.86
#